data_AF-A0A836PUA3-F1
#
_entry.id   AF-A0A836PUA3-F1
#
_cell.length_a   1.000
_cell.length_b   1.000
_cell.length_c   1.000
_cell.angle_alpha   90.00
_cell.angle_beta   90.00
_cell.angle_gamma   90.00
#
_symmetry.space_group_name_H-M   'P 1'
#
loop_
_entity.id
_entity.type
_entity.pdbx_description
1 polymer ?
#
loop_
_entity_poly.entity_id
_entity_poly.type
_entity_poly.pdbx_seq_one_letter_code
_entity_poly.pdbx_strand_id
1 'polypeptide(L)'
;MKEKFIPQFIPYWDKNEIKAVERVLSKDYLNEHKTVREFEKKFAKFVGAKYCITCTSGTTALYIGLIALLEKSPIKSISIPDYAGIFAANATKQAQVKPILTDVERNGSLGKTSNSRFVVHSNGRIGKSSQIEDCAQAISL
;
A
#
# COMPACT_ATOMS: atom_id res chain seq x y z
N MET A 1 13.83 21.24 34.83
CA MET A 1 13.10 21.42 33.54
C MET A 1 12.36 20.13 33.25
N LYS A 2 11.05 20.15 33.00
CA LYS A 2 10.36 18.95 32.49
C LYS A 2 10.85 18.70 31.06
N GLU A 3 11.27 17.48 30.76
CA GLU A 3 11.66 17.10 29.39
C GLU A 3 10.49 17.39 28.44
N LYS A 4 10.79 18.08 27.33
CA LYS A 4 9.82 18.37 26.29
C LYS A 4 9.61 17.10 25.46
N PHE A 5 8.41 16.53 25.53
CA PHE A 5 8.03 15.38 24.70
C PHE A 5 8.07 15.74 23.21
N ILE A 6 8.78 14.95 22.40
CA ILE A 6 8.89 15.08 20.95
C ILE A 6 8.28 13.82 20.32
N PRO A 7 7.05 13.86 19.78
CA PRO A 7 6.42 12.69 19.17
C PRO A 7 7.05 12.36 17.81
N GLN A 8 7.12 11.07 17.48
CA GLN A 8 7.60 10.57 16.19
C GLN A 8 6.62 10.88 15.04
N PHE A 9 5.30 10.89 15.32
CA PHE A 9 4.25 11.14 14.36
C PHE A 9 3.08 11.86 15.03
N ILE A 10 2.51 12.83 14.32
CA ILE A 10 1.26 13.50 14.68
C ILE A 10 0.40 13.48 13.41
N PRO A 11 -0.83 12.94 13.43
CA PRO A 11 -1.69 13.02 12.27
C PRO A 11 -2.01 14.49 11.98
N TYR A 12 -2.03 14.84 10.69
CA TYR A 12 -2.30 16.20 10.25
C TYR A 12 -3.73 16.32 9.77
N TRP A 13 -4.44 17.32 10.27
CA TRP A 13 -5.75 17.73 9.77
C TRP A 13 -5.96 19.21 10.10
N ASP A 14 -6.75 19.89 9.27
CA ASP A 14 -7.16 21.27 9.48
C ASP A 14 -8.71 21.41 9.38
N LYS A 15 -9.20 22.64 9.19
CA LYS A 15 -10.64 22.91 9.08
C LYS A 15 -11.31 22.21 7.89
N ASN A 16 -10.53 21.80 6.88
CA ASN A 16 -11.03 21.12 5.69
C ASN A 16 -11.48 19.69 6.01
N GLU A 17 -10.72 18.94 6.82
CA GLU A 17 -11.14 17.59 7.24
C GLU A 17 -12.41 17.63 8.07
N ILE A 18 -12.54 18.62 8.97
CA ILE A 18 -13.77 18.81 9.78
C ILE A 18 -14.98 19.02 8.86
N LYS A 19 -14.87 19.95 7.91
CA LYS A 19 -15.94 20.21 6.93
C LYS A 19 -16.25 19.00 6.06
N ALA A 20 -15.24 18.20 5.72
CA ALA A 20 -15.44 16.99 4.92
C ALA A 20 -16.27 15.95 5.69
N VAL A 21 -15.98 15.76 6.98
CA VAL A 21 -16.76 14.87 7.87
C VAL A 21 -18.19 15.40 8.03
N GLU A 22 -18.36 16.69 8.36
CA GLU A 22 -19.68 17.32 8.49
C GLU A 22 -20.52 17.16 7.22
N ARG A 23 -19.90 17.31 6.04
CA ARG A 23 -20.56 17.12 4.75
C ARG A 23 -21.07 15.69 4.58
N VAL A 24 -20.28 14.68 4.94
CA VAL A 24 -20.72 13.28 4.85
C VAL A 24 -21.90 13.03 5.79
N LEU A 25 -21.79 13.47 7.05
CA LEU A 25 -22.83 13.27 8.06
C LEU A 25 -24.15 14.00 7.76
N SER A 26 -24.10 15.12 7.04
CA SER A 26 -25.28 15.95 6.77
C SER A 26 -25.89 15.74 5.37
N LYS A 27 -25.09 15.36 4.37
CA LYS A 27 -25.46 15.45 2.94
C LYS A 27 -25.10 14.23 2.10
N ASP A 28 -24.46 13.21 2.67
CA ASP A 28 -24.11 11.99 1.97
C ASP A 28 -24.46 10.74 2.81
N TYR A 29 -24.01 9.58 2.37
CA TYR A 29 -24.15 8.32 3.07
C TYR A 29 -22.87 7.99 3.87
N LEU A 30 -23.02 7.44 5.07
CA LEU A 30 -21.89 7.13 5.96
C LEU A 30 -20.99 6.02 5.41
N ASN A 31 -21.56 5.11 4.61
CA ASN A 31 -20.85 4.01 3.97
C ASN A 31 -20.37 4.39 2.55
N GLU A 32 -19.86 3.41 1.79
CA GLU A 32 -19.41 3.62 0.41
C GLU A 32 -20.52 4.22 -0.46
N HIS A 33 -20.26 5.43 -0.98
CA HIS A 33 -21.17 6.17 -1.83
C HIS A 33 -20.42 7.29 -2.58
N LYS A 34 -21.10 8.39 -2.88
CA LYS A 34 -20.62 9.50 -3.70
C LYS A 34 -19.28 10.09 -3.25
N THR A 35 -19.09 10.38 -1.96
CA THR A 35 -17.83 10.95 -1.45
C THR A 35 -16.64 10.03 -1.75
N VAL A 36 -16.82 8.71 -1.62
CA VAL A 36 -15.79 7.72 -1.95
C VAL A 36 -15.48 7.73 -3.45
N ARG A 37 -16.51 7.72 -4.31
CA ARG A 37 -16.33 7.77 -5.78
C ARG A 37 -15.65 9.05 -6.26
N GLU A 38 -15.93 10.19 -5.62
CA GLU A 38 -15.25 11.45 -5.89
C GLU A 38 -13.77 11.39 -5.48
N PHE A 39 -13.47 10.81 -4.32
CA PHE A 39 -12.09 10.60 -3.87
C PHE A 39 -11.33 9.69 -4.84
N GLU A 40 -11.88 8.53 -5.21
CA GLU A 40 -11.26 7.58 -6.14
C GLU A 40 -10.90 8.25 -7.48
N LYS A 41 -11.82 9.04 -8.05
CA LYS A 41 -11.57 9.78 -9.30
C LYS A 41 -10.44 10.80 -9.15
N LYS A 42 -10.46 11.59 -8.07
CA LYS A 42 -9.43 12.61 -7.82
C LYS A 42 -8.07 11.97 -7.55
N PHE A 43 -8.05 10.89 -6.78
CA PHE A 43 -6.82 10.20 -6.42
C PHE A 43 -6.21 9.48 -7.62
N ALA A 44 -7.01 8.79 -8.44
CA ALA A 44 -6.56 8.20 -9.70
C ALA A 44 -5.87 9.25 -10.60
N LYS A 45 -6.51 10.43 -10.75
CA LYS A 45 -5.92 11.56 -11.49
C LYS A 45 -4.62 12.06 -10.86
N PHE A 46 -4.58 12.18 -9.53
CA PHE A 46 -3.41 12.68 -8.80
C PHE A 46 -2.17 11.77 -8.99
N VAL A 47 -2.36 10.45 -8.94
CA VAL A 47 -1.26 9.48 -9.10
C VAL A 47 -0.99 9.08 -10.56
N GLY A 48 -1.79 9.57 -11.51
CA GLY A 48 -1.68 9.21 -12.93
C GLY A 48 -2.15 7.80 -13.29
N ALA A 49 -2.97 7.17 -12.45
CA ALA A 49 -3.53 5.84 -12.70
C ALA A 49 -4.87 5.91 -13.45
N LYS A 50 -5.17 4.88 -14.24
CA LYS A 50 -6.48 4.76 -14.95
C LYS A 50 -7.64 4.53 -13.97
N TYR A 51 -7.39 3.82 -12.87
CA TYR A 51 -8.38 3.46 -11.86
C TYR A 51 -7.81 3.61 -10.45
N CYS A 52 -8.69 3.82 -9.47
CA CYS A 52 -8.39 3.79 -8.05
C CYS A 52 -9.53 3.10 -7.32
N ILE A 53 -9.21 2.22 -6.37
CA ILE A 53 -10.17 1.54 -5.52
C ILE A 53 -9.77 1.81 -4.07
N THR A 54 -10.69 2.37 -3.30
CA THR A 54 -10.50 2.58 -1.86
C THR A 54 -10.67 1.29 -1.08
N CYS A 55 -9.88 1.14 -0.03
CA CYS A 55 -9.89 0.00 0.86
C CYS A 55 -9.88 0.47 2.31
N THR A 56 -10.23 -0.40 3.25
CA THR A 56 -10.22 -0.09 4.68
C THR A 56 -8.81 0.08 5.26
N SER A 57 -7.78 -0.46 4.59
CA SER A 57 -6.38 -0.32 4.99
C SER A 57 -5.42 -0.60 3.83
N GLY A 58 -4.14 -0.24 3.99
CA GLY A 58 -3.07 -0.62 3.05
C GLY A 58 -2.89 -2.14 2.94
N THR A 59 -3.02 -2.89 4.04
CA THR A 59 -2.94 -4.36 4.03
C THR A 59 -4.08 -4.98 3.20
N THR A 60 -5.30 -4.44 3.33
CA THR A 60 -6.46 -4.88 2.53
C THR A 60 -6.24 -4.60 1.05
N ALA A 61 -5.66 -3.44 0.71
CA ALA A 61 -5.31 -3.12 -0.67
C ALA A 61 -4.28 -4.11 -1.25
N LEU A 62 -3.25 -4.47 -0.49
CA LEU A 62 -2.27 -5.49 -0.88
C LEU A 62 -2.93 -6.87 -1.07
N TYR A 63 -3.80 -7.28 -0.15
CA TYR A 63 -4.52 -8.55 -0.23
C TYR A 63 -5.41 -8.63 -1.48
N ILE A 64 -6.23 -7.60 -1.75
CA ILE A 64 -7.09 -7.53 -2.93
C ILE A 64 -6.27 -7.58 -4.22
N GLY A 65 -5.17 -6.81 -4.28
CA GLY A 65 -4.26 -6.85 -5.42
C GLY A 65 -3.67 -8.24 -5.64
N LEU A 66 -3.27 -8.91 -4.56
CA LEU A 66 -2.68 -10.25 -4.63
C LEU A 66 -3.69 -11.31 -5.11
N ILE A 67 -4.91 -11.36 -4.54
CA ILE A 67 -5.91 -12.36 -4.96
C ILE A 67 -6.34 -12.15 -6.42
N ALA A 68 -6.42 -10.91 -6.90
CA ALA A 68 -6.72 -10.60 -8.30
C ALA A 68 -5.59 -11.08 -9.25
N LEU A 69 -4.34 -11.05 -8.79
CA LEU A 69 -3.22 -11.62 -9.54
C LEU A 69 -3.23 -13.15 -9.52
N LEU A 70 -3.53 -13.76 -8.37
CA LEU A 70 -3.60 -15.22 -8.19
C LEU A 70 -4.68 -15.87 -9.04
N GLU A 71 -5.77 -15.16 -9.34
CA GLU A 71 -6.82 -15.63 -10.24
C GLU A 71 -6.29 -15.97 -11.64
N LYS A 72 -5.25 -15.25 -12.10
CA LYS A 72 -4.62 -15.47 -13.41
C LYS A 72 -3.44 -16.44 -13.35
N SER A 73 -2.70 -16.45 -12.25
CA SER A 73 -1.50 -17.27 -12.09
C SER A 73 -1.40 -17.79 -10.64
N PRO A 74 -1.73 -19.07 -10.39
CA PRO A 74 -1.67 -19.62 -9.05
C PRO A 74 -0.21 -19.80 -8.61
N ILE A 75 0.26 -18.94 -7.71
CA ILE A 75 1.59 -19.05 -7.08
C ILE A 75 1.47 -19.56 -5.64
N LYS A 76 2.42 -20.43 -5.22
CA LYS A 76 2.43 -21.03 -3.88
C LYS A 76 3.23 -20.23 -2.85
N SER A 77 4.16 -19.41 -3.32
CA SER A 77 5.01 -18.58 -2.47
C SER A 77 5.42 -17.30 -3.17
N ILE A 78 5.67 -16.26 -2.38
CA ILE A 78 6.15 -14.97 -2.88
C ILE A 78 7.22 -14.39 -1.96
N SER A 79 8.28 -13.90 -2.57
CA SER A 79 9.37 -13.23 -1.88
C SER A 79 8.97 -11.80 -1.50
N ILE A 80 9.18 -11.45 -0.23
CA ILE A 80 8.83 -10.15 0.36
C ILE A 80 10.04 -9.60 1.14
N PRO A 81 10.18 -8.27 1.31
CA PRO A 81 11.25 -7.71 2.12
C PRO A 81 11.09 -8.10 3.58
N ASP A 82 12.19 -8.39 4.26
CA ASP A 82 12.23 -8.64 5.71
C ASP A 82 12.04 -7.34 6.52
N TYR A 83 12.61 -6.23 6.05
CA TYR A 83 12.47 -4.90 6.62
C TYR A 83 11.18 -4.22 6.17
N ALA A 84 10.37 -3.76 7.13
CA ALA A 84 9.08 -3.10 6.90
C ALA A 84 8.06 -3.92 6.07
N GLY A 85 8.30 -5.22 5.86
CA GLY A 85 7.47 -6.10 5.02
C GLY A 85 6.31 -6.78 5.74
N ILE A 86 6.06 -6.50 7.03
CA ILE A 86 5.02 -7.18 7.82
C ILE A 86 3.62 -7.07 7.18
N PHE A 87 3.31 -5.94 6.56
CA PHE A 87 2.04 -5.73 5.85
C PHE A 87 1.92 -6.63 4.61
N ALA A 88 3.02 -6.80 3.86
CA ALA A 88 3.09 -7.71 2.73
C ALA A 88 3.02 -9.18 3.18
N ALA A 89 3.66 -9.54 4.30
CA ALA A 89 3.59 -10.87 4.88
C ALA A 89 2.16 -11.23 5.29
N ASN A 90 1.46 -10.31 5.95
CA ASN A 90 0.08 -10.51 6.37
C ASN A 90 -0.86 -10.64 5.18
N ALA A 91 -0.76 -9.77 4.18
CA ALA A 91 -1.56 -9.86 2.95
C ALA A 91 -1.29 -11.18 2.20
N THR A 92 -0.03 -11.58 2.09
CA THR A 92 0.40 -12.84 1.46
C THR A 92 -0.20 -14.05 2.16
N LYS A 93 -0.11 -14.11 3.49
CA LYS A 93 -0.66 -15.19 4.29
C LYS A 93 -2.19 -15.24 4.22
N GLN A 94 -2.85 -14.07 4.22
CA GLN A 94 -4.31 -13.98 4.04
C GLN A 94 -4.75 -14.54 2.68
N ALA A 95 -3.94 -14.33 1.63
CA ALA A 95 -4.17 -14.90 0.30
C ALA A 95 -3.77 -16.39 0.18
N GLN A 96 -3.46 -17.07 1.29
CA GLN A 96 -3.03 -18.48 1.33
C GLN A 96 -1.74 -18.77 0.55
N VAL A 97 -0.90 -17.75 0.36
CA VAL A 97 0.43 -17.86 -0.24
C VAL A 97 1.49 -17.88 0.85
N LYS A 98 2.58 -18.62 0.67
CA LYS A 98 3.70 -18.64 1.62
C LYS A 98 4.63 -17.43 1.41
N PRO A 99 4.80 -16.53 2.39
CA PRO A 99 5.81 -15.47 2.30
C PRO A 99 7.22 -16.05 2.47
N ILE A 100 8.15 -15.59 1.64
CA ILE A 100 9.59 -15.87 1.76
C ILE A 100 10.27 -14.55 2.09
N LEU A 101 10.80 -14.43 3.31
CA LEU A 101 11.51 -13.22 3.72
C LEU A 101 12.82 -13.11 2.93
N THR A 102 13.05 -11.93 2.36
CA THR A 102 14.21 -11.60 1.55
C THR A 102 14.88 -10.37 2.13
N ASP A 103 16.20 -10.45 2.27
CA ASP A 103 17.03 -9.36 2.81
C ASP A 103 16.91 -8.09 1.94
N VAL A 104 17.18 -6.94 2.56
CA VAL A 104 17.14 -5.62 1.93
C VAL A 104 18.53 -4.99 1.88
N GLU A 105 18.72 -4.04 0.97
CA GLU A 105 19.91 -3.20 0.97
C GLU A 105 19.96 -2.35 2.25
N ARG A 106 21.17 -1.87 2.58
CA ARG A 106 21.41 -1.05 3.78
C ARG A 106 20.51 0.20 3.86
N ASN A 107 20.01 0.69 2.73
CA ASN A 107 19.10 1.84 2.66
C ASN A 107 17.61 1.47 2.86
N GLY A 108 17.29 0.19 3.13
CA GLY A 108 15.94 -0.35 3.29
C GLY A 108 15.19 -0.57 1.97
N SER A 109 15.88 -0.54 0.83
CA SER A 109 15.34 -0.85 -0.50
C SER A 109 15.63 -2.30 -0.88
N LEU A 110 14.87 -2.86 -1.83
CA LEU A 110 15.19 -4.17 -2.37
C LEU A 110 16.49 -4.13 -3.19
N GLY A 111 17.36 -5.10 -2.94
CA GLY A 111 18.65 -5.23 -3.64
C GLY A 111 18.54 -5.81 -5.03
N LYS A 112 19.58 -5.60 -5.85
CA LYS A 112 19.70 -6.18 -7.20
C LYS A 112 19.68 -7.71 -7.22
N THR A 113 20.02 -8.33 -6.10
CA THR A 113 20.08 -9.79 -5.91
C THR A 113 18.79 -10.37 -5.34
N SER A 114 17.82 -9.53 -4.99
CA SER A 114 16.57 -9.98 -4.38
C SER A 114 15.53 -10.32 -5.46
N ASN A 115 15.11 -11.58 -5.52
CA ASN A 115 13.96 -12.02 -6.33
C ASN A 115 12.62 -11.61 -5.69
N SER A 116 12.59 -10.52 -4.90
CA SER A 116 11.37 -10.05 -4.24
C SER A 116 10.38 -9.54 -5.27
N ARG A 117 9.14 -10.03 -5.20
CA ARG A 117 8.05 -9.60 -6.09
C ARG A 117 7.20 -8.49 -5.47
N PHE A 118 7.53 -8.06 -4.25
CA PHE A 118 6.90 -6.95 -3.54
C PHE A 118 7.94 -5.90 -3.15
N VAL A 119 7.76 -4.66 -3.61
CA VAL A 119 8.61 -3.51 -3.23
C VAL A 119 7.92 -2.70 -2.13
N VAL A 120 8.68 -2.32 -1.10
CA VAL A 120 8.25 -1.36 -0.08
C VAL A 120 9.08 -0.09 -0.21
N HIS A 121 8.41 1.05 -0.42
CA HIS A 121 9.04 2.37 -0.47
C HIS A 121 9.26 2.93 0.94
N SER A 122 10.23 2.34 1.65
CA SER A 122 10.55 2.65 3.03
C SER A 122 10.85 4.15 3.24
N ASN A 123 10.17 4.77 4.20
CA ASN A 123 10.34 6.19 4.56
C ASN A 123 10.16 7.18 3.40
N GLY A 124 9.27 6.87 2.44
CA GLY A 124 9.03 7.72 1.28
C GLY A 124 10.15 7.73 0.24
N ARG A 125 11.17 6.86 0.41
CA ARG A 125 12.22 6.67 -0.58
C ARG A 125 11.69 5.77 -1.69
N ILE A 126 11.61 6.33 -2.88
CA ILE A 126 11.20 5.59 -4.07
C ILE A 126 12.36 4.67 -4.48
N GLY A 127 12.06 3.40 -4.74
CA GLY A 127 13.01 2.49 -5.39
C GLY A 127 13.29 2.94 -6.83
N LYS A 128 14.20 2.28 -7.55
CA LYS A 128 14.36 2.61 -8.97
C LYS A 128 13.10 2.19 -9.74
N SER A 129 12.62 2.98 -10.69
CA SER A 129 11.42 2.67 -11.50
C SER A 129 11.53 1.30 -12.19
N SER A 130 12.74 0.89 -12.58
CA SER A 130 13.00 -0.45 -13.12
C SER A 130 12.61 -1.57 -12.16
N GLN A 131 12.79 -1.39 -10.85
CA GLN A 131 12.41 -2.39 -9.83
C GLN A 131 10.88 -2.50 -9.68
N ILE A 132 10.13 -1.44 -9.99
CA ILE A 132 8.67 -1.44 -10.00
C ILE A 132 8.16 -2.19 -11.22
N GLU A 133 8.77 -1.96 -12.38
CA GLU A 133 8.47 -2.69 -13.63
C GLU A 133 8.83 -4.18 -13.50
N ASP A 134 9.98 -4.51 -12.92
CA ASP A 134 10.42 -5.89 -12.68
C ASP A 134 9.46 -6.63 -11.74
N CYS A 135 8.92 -5.98 -10.71
CA CYS A 135 7.91 -6.59 -9.84
C CYS A 135 6.56 -6.78 -10.53
N ALA A 136 6.15 -5.82 -11.37
CA ALA A 136 4.93 -5.94 -12.16
C ALA A 136 5.03 -7.06 -13.22
N GLN A 137 6.21 -7.24 -13.81
CA GLN A 137 6.49 -8.26 -14.83
C GLN A 137 6.77 -9.65 -14.24
N ALA A 138 7.37 -9.73 -13.04
CA ALA A 138 7.67 -11.00 -12.39
C ALA A 138 6.42 -11.84 -12.11
N ILE A 139 5.24 -11.24 -12.04
CA ILE A 139 3.95 -11.91 -11.78
C ILE A 139 3.26 -12.36 -13.11
N SER A 140 3.78 -11.91 -14.26
CA SER A 140 3.27 -12.26 -15.60
C SER A 140 4.03 -13.41 -16.29
N LEU A 141 4.94 -14.08 -15.59
CA LEU A 141 5.62 -15.31 -16.01
C LEU A 141 5.25 -16.46 -15.08
#